data_AF-A0A940C3J8-F1
#
_entry.id   AF-A0A940C3J8-F1
#
_cell.length_a   1.000
_cell.length_b   1.000
_cell.length_c   1.000
_cell.angle_alpha   90.00
_cell.angle_beta   90.00
_cell.angle_gamma   90.00
#
_symmetry.space_group_name_H-M   'P 1'
#
loop_
_entity.id
_entity.type
_entity.pdbx_description
1 polymer ?
#
loop_
_entity_poly.entity_id
_entity_poly.type
_entity_poly.pdbx_seq_one_letter_code
_entity_poly.pdbx_strand_id
1 'polypeptide(L)'
;MSFIPQITCRRCKRRYSGLRRRCPHCGARREAAPGRAQPTTDQAQEQRQRGSNPNARWQMIFGIILLAAVIIAVIALVSMSLHPPAPSPSPSPSFEPTPSPTPTPTPTPTPTPTPTVESITVAFAGSELTDFTLRTTWAPLQLTATVYPVSDDAVVRWRTTDTSVITVSDNGLVTAVGPGTAYLVVECGAIAKEFKVIVPA
;
A
#
# COMPACT_ATOMS: atom_id res chain seq x y z
N MET A 1 -64.00 1.67 26.20
CA MET A 1 -64.30 2.46 24.99
C MET A 1 -62.99 2.67 24.22
N SER A 2 -62.73 1.89 23.17
CA SER A 2 -61.47 1.92 22.44
C SER A 2 -61.43 3.11 21.47
N PHE A 3 -60.63 4.12 21.79
CA PHE A 3 -60.40 5.27 20.92
C PHE A 3 -59.46 4.85 19.78
N ILE A 4 -60.02 4.63 18.59
CA ILE A 4 -59.22 4.31 17.40
C ILE A 4 -58.50 5.60 16.96
N PRO A 5 -57.15 5.64 16.96
CA PRO A 5 -56.42 6.85 16.61
C PRO A 5 -56.66 7.22 15.13
N GLN A 6 -57.12 8.45 14.89
CA GLN A 6 -57.34 8.99 13.55
C GLN A 6 -56.13 9.81 13.10
N ILE A 7 -55.66 9.60 11.87
CA ILE A 7 -54.44 10.20 11.34
C ILE A 7 -54.74 10.83 9.98
N THR A 8 -54.17 12.00 9.69
CA THR A 8 -54.36 12.71 8.42
C THR A 8 -53.30 12.27 7.41
N CYS A 9 -53.71 11.91 6.19
CA CYS A 9 -52.78 11.59 5.11
C CYS A 9 -52.04 12.86 4.64
N ARG A 10 -50.70 12.82 4.55
CA ARG A 10 -49.91 13.94 4.04
C ARG A 10 -50.20 14.29 2.58
N ARG A 11 -50.58 13.29 1.76
CA ARG A 11 -50.78 13.46 0.32
C ARG A 11 -52.18 13.98 -0.02
N CYS A 12 -53.23 13.34 0.48
CA CYS A 12 -54.62 13.71 0.15
C CYS A 12 -55.35 14.49 1.26
N LYS A 13 -54.70 14.77 2.38
CA LYS A 13 -55.24 15.52 3.55
C LYS A 13 -56.53 14.95 4.18
N ARG A 14 -56.96 13.74 3.81
CA ARG A 14 -58.10 13.05 4.43
C ARG A 14 -57.69 12.30 5.71
N ARG A 15 -58.60 12.23 6.68
CA ARG A 15 -58.42 11.47 7.93
C ARG A 15 -58.77 10.01 7.72
N TYR A 16 -57.99 9.10 8.30
CA TYR A 16 -58.24 7.66 8.26
C TYR A 16 -57.71 6.99 9.53
N SER A 17 -58.15 5.75 9.78
CA SER A 17 -57.72 4.95 10.93
C SER A 17 -56.22 4.66 10.88
N GLY A 18 -55.53 4.97 11.98
CA GLY A 18 -54.09 4.78 12.15
C GLY A 18 -53.60 3.34 12.11
N LEU A 19 -54.50 2.35 12.16
CA LEU A 19 -54.16 0.95 12.03
C LEU A 19 -53.73 0.58 10.59
N ARG A 20 -54.09 1.37 9.58
CA ARG A 20 -53.72 1.08 8.18
C ARG A 20 -52.37 1.70 7.82
N ARG A 21 -51.47 0.89 7.27
CA ARG A 21 -50.12 1.32 6.81
C ARG A 21 -50.13 2.11 5.49
N ARG A 22 -51.24 2.07 4.73
CA ARG A 22 -51.45 2.79 3.48
C ARG A 22 -52.76 3.56 3.54
N CYS A 23 -52.78 4.75 2.94
CA CYS A 23 -53.99 5.55 2.83
C CYS A 23 -54.99 4.86 1.87
N PRO A 24 -56.25 4.60 2.30
CA PRO A 24 -57.24 3.94 1.45
C PRO A 24 -57.69 4.79 0.25
N HIS A 25 -57.48 6.11 0.29
CA HIS A 25 -57.96 7.00 -0.76
C HIS A 25 -56.93 7.30 -1.85
N CYS A 26 -55.63 7.31 -1.52
CA CYS A 26 -54.58 7.68 -2.48
C CYS A 26 -53.44 6.66 -2.57
N GLY A 27 -53.52 5.54 -1.84
CA GLY A 27 -52.52 4.46 -1.86
C GLY A 27 -51.16 4.81 -1.24
N ALA A 28 -50.91 6.07 -0.88
CA ALA A 28 -49.64 6.51 -0.31
C ALA A 28 -49.29 5.72 0.95
N ARG A 29 -48.05 5.21 1.00
CA ARG A 29 -47.52 4.51 2.17
C ARG A 29 -47.27 5.52 3.27
N ARG A 30 -47.55 5.11 4.51
CA ARG A 30 -47.24 5.93 5.68
C ARG A 30 -45.72 5.95 5.87
N GLU A 31 -45.11 7.10 5.63
CA GLU A 31 -43.74 7.37 6.01
C GLU A 31 -43.71 7.60 7.52
N ALA A 32 -42.87 6.84 8.23
CA ALA A 32 -42.64 7.07 9.65
C ALA A 32 -42.02 8.47 9.81
N ALA A 33 -42.59 9.30 10.68
CA ALA A 33 -41.98 10.58 11.00
C ALA A 33 -40.56 10.33 11.56
N PRO A 34 -39.57 11.17 11.23
CA PRO A 34 -38.22 11.04 11.77
C PRO A 34 -38.26 11.48 13.23
N GLY A 35 -38.50 10.53 14.12
CA GLY A 35 -38.52 10.73 15.55
C GLY A 35 -37.58 9.73 16.20
N ARG A 36 -36.49 10.26 16.75
CA ARG A 36 -35.40 9.59 17.48
C ARG A 36 -34.22 9.13 16.61
N ALA A 37 -33.27 10.04 16.43
CA ALA A 37 -31.92 9.72 16.00
C ALA A 37 -31.36 8.62 16.93
N GLN A 38 -30.99 7.48 16.35
CA GLN A 38 -30.13 6.51 17.00
C GLN A 38 -28.73 7.12 17.11
N PRO A 39 -28.04 7.03 18.25
CA PRO A 39 -26.63 7.39 18.31
C PRO A 39 -25.89 6.37 17.45
N THR A 40 -25.27 6.84 16.37
CA THR A 40 -24.43 6.01 15.52
C THR A 40 -23.18 5.62 16.32
N THR A 41 -22.91 4.32 16.37
CA THR A 41 -21.74 3.72 17.01
C THR A 41 -20.41 4.15 16.37
N ASP A 42 -20.43 4.94 15.30
CA ASP A 42 -19.23 5.49 14.64
C ASP A 42 -18.62 6.69 15.39
N GLN A 43 -19.40 7.43 16.20
CA GLN A 43 -18.88 8.59 16.94
C GLN A 43 -18.05 8.20 18.18
N ALA A 44 -18.15 6.96 18.64
CA ALA A 44 -17.39 6.47 19.80
C ALA A 44 -15.94 6.09 19.46
N GLN A 45 -15.60 5.86 18.19
CA GLN A 45 -14.22 5.58 17.77
C GLN A 45 -13.42 6.85 17.48
N GLU A 46 -14.06 7.94 17.04
CA GLU A 46 -13.36 9.16 16.64
C GLU A 46 -12.90 10.02 17.83
N GLN A 47 -13.57 9.92 18.99
CA GLN A 47 -13.14 10.62 20.21
C GLN A 47 -11.93 9.96 20.91
N ARG A 48 -11.61 8.69 20.63
CA ARG A 48 -10.40 8.03 21.19
C ARG A 48 -9.10 8.45 20.50
N GLN A 49 -9.16 9.16 19.38
CA GLN A 49 -7.96 9.53 18.62
C GLN A 49 -7.56 11.01 18.76
N ARG A 50 -8.31 11.80 19.52
CA ARG A 50 -8.07 13.25 19.72
C ARG A 50 -7.09 13.60 20.84
N GLY A 51 -6.08 12.76 21.05
CA GLY A 51 -5.02 12.97 22.05
C GLY A 51 -3.63 12.53 21.59
N SER A 52 -3.31 12.63 20.30
CA SER A 52 -1.95 12.39 19.83
C SER A 52 -1.13 13.67 19.93
N ASN A 53 -0.49 13.89 21.08
CA ASN A 53 0.66 14.80 21.14
C ASN A 53 1.65 14.37 20.03
N PRO A 54 1.99 15.24 19.06
CA PRO A 54 2.86 14.87 17.93
C PRO A 54 4.24 14.36 18.41
N ASN A 55 4.62 14.76 19.63
CA ASN A 55 5.87 14.40 20.28
C ASN A 55 5.91 12.93 20.74
N ALA A 56 4.75 12.31 21.02
CA ALA A 56 4.68 10.92 21.46
C ALA A 56 4.95 9.94 20.30
N ARG A 57 4.57 10.30 19.07
CA ARG A 57 4.79 9.46 17.88
C ARG A 57 6.27 9.34 17.53
N TRP A 58 7.03 10.43 17.68
CA TRP A 58 8.49 10.39 17.45
C TRP A 58 9.24 9.75 18.62
N GLN A 59 8.83 10.00 19.87
CA GLN A 59 9.45 9.37 21.05
C GLN A 59 9.28 7.85 21.08
N MET A 60 8.16 7.31 20.58
CA MET A 60 7.96 5.86 20.47
C MET A 60 8.91 5.24 19.43
N ILE A 61 9.20 5.92 18.32
CA ILE A 61 10.13 5.43 17.29
C ILE A 61 11.57 5.41 17.82
N PHE A 62 12.03 6.49 18.46
CA PHE A 62 13.38 6.52 19.04
C PHE A 62 13.55 5.48 20.15
N GLY A 63 12.52 5.26 20.99
CA GLY A 63 12.56 4.24 22.03
C GLY A 63 12.65 2.82 21.48
N ILE A 64 11.87 2.50 20.44
CA ILE A 64 11.89 1.17 19.79
C ILE A 64 13.24 0.92 19.12
N ILE A 65 13.80 1.92 18.43
CA ILE A 65 15.12 1.81 17.78
C ILE A 65 16.22 1.58 18.81
N LEU A 66 16.22 2.33 19.92
CA LEU A 66 17.19 2.14 21.00
C LEU A 66 17.07 0.75 21.65
N LEU A 67 15.84 0.30 21.92
CA LEU A 67 15.59 -1.03 22.48
C LEU A 67 16.08 -2.13 21.54
N ALA A 68 15.80 -2.02 20.23
CA ALA A 68 16.26 -2.98 19.23
C ALA A 68 17.80 -3.03 19.15
N ALA A 69 18.47 -1.87 19.17
CA ALA A 69 19.93 -1.81 19.16
C ALA A 69 20.56 -2.50 20.38
N VAL A 70 19.99 -2.32 21.57
CA VAL A 70 20.44 -2.99 22.80
C VAL A 70 20.23 -4.50 22.72
N ILE A 71 19.07 -4.97 22.22
CA ILE A 71 18.79 -6.39 22.06
C ILE A 71 19.78 -7.03 21.07
N ILE A 72 20.08 -6.39 19.95
CA ILE A 72 21.06 -6.87 18.97
C ILE A 72 22.46 -7.00 19.59
N ALA A 73 22.88 -5.99 20.38
CA ALA A 73 24.17 -6.03 21.06
C ALA A 73 24.27 -7.18 22.08
N VAL A 74 23.19 -7.44 22.83
CA VAL A 74 23.13 -8.56 23.78
C VAL A 74 23.18 -9.91 23.07
N ILE A 75 22.43 -10.08 21.97
CA ILE A 75 22.47 -11.32 21.16
C ILE A 75 23.89 -11.56 20.63
N ALA A 76 24.55 -10.54 20.09
CA ALA A 76 25.92 -10.65 19.59
C ALA A 76 26.92 -11.04 20.70
N LEU A 77 26.80 -10.48 21.90
CA LEU A 77 27.63 -10.83 23.06
C LEU A 77 27.42 -12.29 23.52
N VAL A 78 26.18 -12.77 23.49
CA VAL A 78 25.86 -14.17 23.81
C VAL A 78 26.40 -15.11 22.73
N SER A 79 26.33 -14.73 21.44
CA SER A 79 26.90 -15.51 20.33
C SER A 79 28.44 -15.60 20.41
N MET A 80 29.12 -14.52 20.79
CA MET A 80 30.59 -14.53 20.98
C MET A 80 31.02 -15.35 22.21
N SER A 81 30.15 -15.51 23.21
CA SER A 81 30.47 -16.25 24.44
C SER A 81 30.23 -17.78 24.36
N LEU A 82 29.54 -18.28 23.33
CA LEU A 82 29.12 -19.70 23.24
C LEU A 82 29.92 -20.55 22.24
N HIS A 83 31.02 -20.06 21.65
CA HIS A 83 31.86 -20.86 20.73
C HIS A 83 33.18 -21.31 21.40
N PRO A 84 33.22 -22.45 22.11
CA PRO A 84 34.48 -23.04 22.52
C PRO A 84 35.22 -23.61 21.28
N PRO A 85 36.54 -23.38 21.14
CA PRO A 85 37.33 -24.11 20.15
C PRO A 85 37.40 -25.59 20.55
N ALA A 86 36.84 -26.46 19.72
CA ALA A 86 36.84 -27.90 19.97
C ALA A 86 38.27 -28.46 20.01
N PRO A 87 38.63 -29.31 20.99
CA PRO A 87 39.91 -30.02 21.00
C PRO A 87 39.94 -31.11 19.91
N SER A 88 41.09 -31.18 19.23
CA SER A 88 41.40 -32.14 18.18
C SER A 88 41.60 -33.55 18.76
N PRO A 89 40.91 -34.60 18.24
CA PRO A 89 41.26 -35.98 18.54
C PRO A 89 42.22 -36.60 17.50
N SER A 90 43.29 -37.16 18.07
CA SER A 90 44.31 -38.12 17.62
C SER A 90 43.88 -39.19 16.58
N PRO A 91 44.80 -39.73 15.75
CA PRO A 91 44.49 -40.62 14.63
C PRO A 91 43.92 -41.98 15.06
N SER A 92 42.76 -42.31 14.48
CA SER A 92 42.12 -43.63 14.57
C SER A 92 42.65 -44.56 13.47
N PRO A 93 42.87 -45.86 13.75
CA PRO A 93 43.31 -46.83 12.73
C PRO A 93 42.25 -47.00 11.64
N SER A 94 42.69 -46.76 10.41
CA SER A 94 41.92 -46.87 9.17
C SER A 94 41.69 -48.33 8.81
N PHE A 95 40.45 -48.80 8.93
CA PHE A 95 39.98 -49.94 8.16
C PHE A 95 39.38 -49.40 6.85
N GLU A 96 39.81 -49.97 5.74
CA GLU A 96 39.43 -49.62 4.38
C GLU A 96 38.16 -50.38 3.96
N PRO A 97 36.98 -49.73 3.87
CA PRO A 97 35.86 -50.29 3.15
C PRO A 97 35.98 -50.00 1.66
N THR A 98 35.93 -51.09 0.90
CA THR A 98 35.62 -51.29 -0.52
C THR A 98 35.10 -50.06 -1.30
N PRO A 99 35.61 -49.79 -2.52
CA PRO A 99 35.18 -48.64 -3.33
C PRO A 99 33.67 -48.67 -3.57
N SER A 100 32.97 -47.71 -2.96
CA SER A 100 31.60 -47.36 -3.31
C SER A 100 31.59 -46.78 -4.73
N PRO A 101 30.64 -47.15 -5.61
CA PRO A 101 30.55 -46.56 -6.93
C PRO A 101 30.38 -45.05 -6.77
N THR A 102 31.33 -44.29 -7.32
CA THR A 102 31.28 -42.82 -7.39
C THR A 102 29.92 -42.42 -7.96
N PRO A 103 29.09 -41.63 -7.25
CA PRO A 103 27.87 -41.12 -7.83
C PRO A 103 28.24 -40.31 -9.07
N THR A 104 27.71 -40.70 -10.22
CA THR A 104 27.80 -39.94 -11.46
C THR A 104 27.41 -38.49 -11.15
N PRO A 105 28.23 -37.48 -11.53
CA PRO A 105 27.90 -36.09 -11.27
C PRO A 105 26.51 -35.81 -11.84
N THR A 106 25.58 -35.45 -10.97
CA THR A 106 24.29 -34.91 -11.40
C THR A 106 24.62 -33.69 -12.28
N PRO A 107 24.10 -33.60 -13.51
CA PRO A 107 24.37 -32.44 -14.35
C PRO A 107 23.99 -31.19 -13.56
N THR A 108 24.96 -30.29 -13.38
CA THR A 108 24.69 -28.97 -12.83
C THR A 108 23.62 -28.32 -13.71
N PRO A 109 22.49 -27.86 -13.16
CA PRO A 109 21.48 -27.21 -13.98
C PRO A 109 22.14 -26.05 -14.73
N THR A 110 22.03 -26.07 -16.05
CA THR A 110 22.44 -24.95 -16.90
C THR A 110 21.79 -23.69 -16.34
N PRO A 111 22.54 -22.60 -16.11
CA PRO A 111 21.94 -21.37 -15.59
C PRO A 111 20.80 -20.96 -16.54
N THR A 112 19.58 -20.90 -16.00
CA THR A 112 18.44 -20.37 -16.73
C THR A 112 18.79 -18.92 -17.09
N PRO A 113 18.69 -18.51 -18.37
CA PRO A 113 18.99 -17.14 -18.74
C PRO A 113 18.10 -16.21 -17.91
N THR A 114 18.72 -15.34 -17.12
CA THR A 114 17.99 -14.31 -16.38
C THR A 114 17.33 -13.39 -17.42
N PRO A 115 16.01 -13.16 -17.36
CA PRO A 115 15.36 -12.27 -18.31
C PRO A 115 15.93 -10.85 -18.14
N THR A 116 16.68 -10.40 -19.14
CA THR A 116 17.20 -9.03 -19.20
C THR A 116 16.13 -8.15 -19.81
N VAL A 117 15.70 -7.12 -19.07
CA VAL A 117 14.76 -6.11 -19.57
C VAL A 117 15.37 -5.38 -20.77
N GLU A 118 14.64 -5.29 -21.88
CA GLU A 118 15.08 -4.66 -23.13
C GLU A 118 14.59 -3.21 -23.27
N SER A 119 13.35 -2.92 -22.83
CA SER A 119 12.81 -1.57 -22.86
C SER A 119 11.75 -1.31 -21.79
N ILE A 120 11.59 -0.03 -21.47
CA ILE A 120 10.51 0.48 -20.63
C ILE A 120 9.79 1.61 -21.37
N THR A 121 8.47 1.54 -21.42
CA THR A 121 7.61 2.56 -22.01
C THR A 121 6.69 3.11 -20.94
N VAL A 122 6.66 4.43 -20.81
CA VAL A 122 5.78 5.12 -19.86
C VAL A 122 4.65 5.74 -20.66
N ALA A 123 3.41 5.58 -20.21
CA ALA A 123 2.24 6.09 -20.88
C ALA A 123 1.29 6.81 -19.93
N PHE A 124 0.59 7.81 -20.45
CA PHE A 124 -0.55 8.44 -19.82
C PHE A 124 -1.77 8.29 -20.74
N ALA A 125 -2.89 7.80 -20.18
CA ALA A 125 -4.13 7.57 -20.93
C ALA A 125 -3.95 6.78 -22.26
N GLY A 126 -2.97 5.87 -22.31
CA GLY A 126 -2.68 5.04 -23.49
C GLY A 126 -1.74 5.67 -24.52
N SER A 127 -1.26 6.89 -24.31
CA SER A 127 -0.24 7.53 -25.16
C SER A 127 1.13 7.48 -24.49
N GLU A 128 2.19 7.19 -25.25
CA GLU A 128 3.55 7.24 -24.74
C GLU A 128 3.87 8.66 -24.24
N LEU A 129 4.43 8.72 -23.04
CA LEU A 129 4.76 9.95 -22.36
C LEU A 129 6.10 10.47 -22.87
N THR A 130 6.17 11.77 -23.13
CA THR A 130 7.40 12.54 -23.36
C THR A 130 7.51 13.63 -22.31
N ASP A 131 8.45 14.56 -22.45
CA ASP A 131 8.44 15.80 -21.69
C ASP A 131 7.05 16.45 -21.70
N PHE A 132 6.59 16.88 -20.53
CA PHE A 132 5.23 17.38 -20.36
C PHE A 132 5.15 18.50 -19.31
N THR A 133 4.05 19.24 -19.37
CA THR A 133 3.69 20.23 -18.34
C THR A 133 2.67 19.58 -17.40
N LEU A 134 2.78 19.81 -16.10
CA LEU A 134 1.83 19.34 -15.09
C LEU A 134 1.16 20.54 -14.40
N ARG A 135 -0.07 20.86 -14.79
CA ARG A 135 -0.95 21.82 -14.12
C ARG A 135 -1.60 21.20 -12.88
N THR A 136 -1.73 22.00 -11.83
CA THR A 136 -2.37 21.58 -10.57
C THR A 136 -3.84 21.22 -10.77
N THR A 137 -4.51 21.75 -11.79
CA THR A 137 -5.92 21.48 -12.11
C THR A 137 -6.19 20.04 -12.57
N TRP A 138 -5.19 19.36 -13.16
CA TRP A 138 -5.32 17.99 -13.67
C TRP A 138 -4.51 16.96 -12.88
N ALA A 139 -3.85 17.39 -11.80
CA ALA A 139 -3.11 16.51 -10.89
C ALA A 139 -4.06 15.98 -9.79
N PRO A 140 -3.88 14.75 -9.29
CA PRO A 140 -2.78 13.83 -9.62
C PRO A 140 -2.97 13.08 -10.95
N LEU A 141 -1.85 12.73 -11.58
CA LEU A 141 -1.77 12.04 -12.86
C LEU A 141 -1.30 10.59 -12.64
N GLN A 142 -2.09 9.61 -13.05
CA GLN A 142 -1.69 8.20 -12.99
C GLN A 142 -0.91 7.83 -14.25
N LEU A 143 0.37 7.50 -14.10
CA LEU A 143 1.20 6.98 -15.16
C LEU A 143 1.22 5.46 -15.15
N THR A 144 1.42 4.87 -16.31
CA THR A 144 1.58 3.42 -16.49
C THR A 144 2.94 3.15 -17.10
N ALA A 145 3.76 2.32 -16.46
CA ALA A 145 4.99 1.81 -17.04
C ALA A 145 4.76 0.38 -17.56
N THR A 146 5.14 0.13 -18.81
CA THR A 146 5.16 -1.20 -19.42
C THR A 146 6.60 -1.59 -19.68
N VAL A 147 6.94 -2.82 -19.32
CA VAL A 147 8.30 -3.38 -19.45
C VAL A 147 8.28 -4.48 -20.50
N TYR A 148 9.30 -4.52 -21.35
CA TYR A 148 9.47 -5.55 -22.36
C TYR A 148 10.86 -6.21 -22.23
N PRO A 149 10.97 -7.56 -22.27
CA PRO A 149 9.86 -8.50 -22.19
C PRO A 149 9.11 -8.38 -20.85
N VAL A 150 7.83 -8.72 -20.83
CA VAL A 150 7.07 -8.78 -19.58
C VAL A 150 7.64 -9.90 -18.72
N SER A 151 8.00 -9.58 -17.47
CA SER A 151 8.44 -10.56 -16.48
C SER A 151 7.82 -10.24 -15.13
N ASP A 152 7.57 -11.27 -14.33
CA ASP A 152 7.01 -11.10 -12.98
C ASP A 152 8.04 -10.53 -11.99
N ASP A 153 9.34 -10.67 -12.32
CA ASP A 153 10.46 -10.12 -11.55
C ASP A 153 10.77 -8.65 -11.91
N ALA A 154 10.09 -8.08 -12.92
CA ALA A 154 10.34 -6.70 -13.34
C ALA A 154 9.79 -5.71 -12.30
N VAL A 155 10.70 -5.16 -11.49
CA VAL A 155 10.35 -4.12 -10.51
C VAL A 155 10.58 -2.75 -11.16
N VAL A 156 9.50 -1.99 -11.34
CA VAL A 156 9.56 -0.59 -11.77
C VAL A 156 9.68 0.32 -10.55
N ARG A 157 10.65 1.23 -10.57
CA ARG A 157 10.88 2.24 -9.55
C ARG A 157 10.63 3.63 -10.13
N TRP A 158 9.94 4.46 -9.37
CA TRP A 158 9.68 5.85 -9.72
C TRP A 158 10.41 6.77 -8.75
N ARG A 159 11.04 7.82 -9.28
CA ARG A 159 11.65 8.87 -8.46
C ARG A 159 11.53 10.23 -9.12
N THR A 160 11.61 11.29 -8.32
CA THR A 160 11.71 12.66 -8.82
C THR A 160 12.99 13.31 -8.34
N THR A 161 13.53 14.24 -9.12
CA THR A 161 14.71 15.03 -8.73
C THR A 161 14.37 16.16 -7.76
N ASP A 162 13.12 16.63 -7.72
CA ASP A 162 12.70 17.72 -6.83
C ASP A 162 11.28 17.50 -6.29
N THR A 163 11.21 17.08 -5.03
CA THR A 163 9.95 16.83 -4.31
C THR A 163 9.17 18.10 -3.96
N SER A 164 9.78 19.28 -4.08
CA SER A 164 9.09 20.56 -3.85
C SER A 164 8.25 21.00 -5.04
N VAL A 165 8.51 20.43 -6.24
CA VAL A 165 7.79 20.72 -7.48
C VAL A 165 6.76 19.62 -7.78
N ILE A 166 7.17 18.35 -7.76
CA ILE A 166 6.28 17.19 -7.96
C ILE A 166 6.59 16.09 -6.95
N THR A 167 5.65 15.20 -6.66
CA THR A 167 5.96 13.91 -6.02
C THR A 167 5.39 12.76 -6.85
N VAL A 168 6.00 11.59 -6.75
CA VAL A 168 5.54 10.37 -7.40
C VAL A 168 5.50 9.24 -6.38
N SER A 169 4.42 8.46 -6.39
CA SER A 169 4.29 7.26 -5.58
C SER A 169 4.89 6.03 -6.25
N ASP A 170 5.05 4.94 -5.51
CA ASP A 170 5.59 3.67 -6.02
C ASP A 170 4.76 3.06 -7.16
N ASN A 171 3.48 3.39 -7.24
CA ASN A 171 2.58 2.97 -8.32
C ASN A 171 2.48 3.99 -9.48
N GLY A 172 3.34 5.01 -9.53
CA GLY A 172 3.39 5.97 -10.64
C GLY A 172 2.30 7.05 -10.61
N LEU A 173 1.71 7.36 -9.45
CA LEU A 173 0.81 8.50 -9.28
C LEU A 173 1.64 9.77 -9.06
N VAL A 174 1.66 10.67 -10.04
CA VAL A 174 2.40 11.93 -10.00
C VAL A 174 1.49 13.05 -9.51
N THR A 175 1.89 13.75 -8.46
CA THR A 175 1.20 14.92 -7.92
C THR A 175 2.03 16.19 -8.12
N ALA A 176 1.36 17.32 -8.37
CA ALA A 176 2.00 18.62 -8.37
C ALA A 176 2.03 19.18 -6.94
N VAL A 177 3.18 19.67 -6.51
CA VAL A 177 3.39 20.28 -5.18
C VAL A 177 3.53 21.79 -5.28
N GLY A 178 4.34 22.27 -6.22
CA GLY A 178 4.64 23.68 -6.39
C GLY A 178 5.14 24.02 -7.79
N PRO A 179 5.13 25.31 -8.17
CA PRO A 179 5.62 25.73 -9.48
C PRO A 179 7.13 25.52 -9.60
N GLY A 180 7.58 25.09 -10.77
CA GLY A 180 8.99 24.81 -11.01
C GLY A 180 9.22 23.84 -12.16
N THR A 181 10.45 23.39 -12.30
CA THR A 181 10.84 22.34 -13.24
C THR A 181 11.50 21.23 -12.45
N ALA A 182 11.01 20.00 -12.64
CA ALA A 182 11.56 18.80 -12.04
C ALA A 182 11.71 17.72 -13.11
N TYR A 183 12.45 16.67 -12.78
CA TYR A 183 12.59 15.50 -13.63
C TYR A 183 11.95 14.31 -12.95
N LEU A 184 11.22 13.52 -13.75
CA LEU A 184 10.65 12.25 -13.36
C LEU A 184 11.51 11.15 -13.95
N VAL A 185 12.05 10.28 -13.09
CA VAL A 185 12.91 9.17 -13.52
C VAL A 185 12.22 7.85 -13.18
N VAL A 186 12.20 6.96 -14.17
CA VAL A 186 11.57 5.64 -14.11
C VAL A 186 12.60 4.58 -14.43
N GLU A 187 12.77 3.61 -13.55
CA GLU A 187 13.85 2.63 -13.63
C GLU A 187 13.31 1.21 -13.51
N CYS A 188 13.82 0.31 -14.34
CA CYS A 188 13.55 -1.12 -14.24
C CYS A 188 14.81 -1.91 -14.61
N GLY A 189 15.36 -2.65 -13.65
CA GLY A 189 16.62 -3.36 -13.82
C GLY A 189 17.77 -2.42 -14.19
N ALA A 190 18.34 -2.59 -15.39
CA ALA A 190 19.44 -1.77 -15.90
C ALA A 190 18.99 -0.58 -16.75
N ILE A 191 17.68 -0.42 -16.99
CA ILE A 191 17.14 0.64 -17.86
C ILE A 191 16.54 1.76 -17.02
N ALA A 192 16.86 3.00 -17.38
CA ALA A 192 16.26 4.21 -16.81
C ALA A 192 15.75 5.13 -17.94
N LYS A 193 14.59 5.74 -17.74
CA LYS A 193 14.06 6.84 -18.56
C LYS A 193 13.80 8.07 -17.70
N GLU A 194 14.08 9.23 -18.27
CA GLU A 194 13.90 10.53 -17.63
C GLU A 194 12.96 11.41 -18.47
N PHE A 195 12.06 12.12 -17.80
CA PHE A 195 11.10 13.04 -18.42
C PHE A 195 11.16 14.38 -17.72
N LYS A 196 11.26 15.47 -18.49
CA LYS A 196 11.16 16.82 -17.94
C LYS A 196 9.70 17.15 -17.64
N VAL A 197 9.45 17.61 -16.42
CA VAL A 197 8.14 18.00 -15.93
C VAL A 197 8.16 19.47 -15.53
N ILE A 198 7.27 20.27 -16.12
CA ILE A 198 7.15 21.70 -15.81
C ILE A 198 5.82 21.93 -15.09
N VAL A 199 5.86 22.48 -13.88
CA VAL A 199 4.67 22.92 -13.15
C VAL A 199 4.57 24.45 -13.30
N PRO A 200 3.58 24.97 -14.06
CA PRO A 200 3.41 26.40 -14.21
C PRO A 200 2.92 27.03 -12.90
N ALA A 201 3.22 28.31 -12.72
CA ALA A 201 2.69 29.14 -11.64
C ALA A 201 1.20 29.46 -11.82
#